data_AF-A0AA41SF00-F1
#
_entry.id   AF-A0AA41SF00-F1
#
_cell.length_a   1.000
_cell.length_b   1.000
_cell.length_c   1.000
_cell.angle_alpha   90.00
_cell.angle_beta   90.00
_cell.angle_gamma   90.00
#
_symmetry.space_group_name_H-M   'P 1'
#
loop_
_entity.id
_entity.type
_entity.pdbx_description
1 polymer ?
#
loop_
_entity_poly.entity_id
_entity_poly.type
_entity_poly.pdbx_seq_one_letter_code
_entity_poly.pdbx_strand_id
1 'polypeptide(L)'
;MNGLRNLLKYKSIAKEAIIAGELLCILHVTNTYICTLTLGHGPSMLPTLNLTGDWILAEKISTPRIQRNVPKGHVWIQGDNIYSSNDSRHFGSIPYGLVQGKVFFRVSFV
;
A
#
# COMPACT_ATOMS: atom_id res chain seq x y z
N MET A 1 35.79 16.69 34.99
CA MET A 1 35.57 16.58 33.52
C MET A 1 34.44 15.60 33.09
N ASN A 2 33.54 15.18 33.98
CA ASN A 2 32.49 14.20 33.63
C ASN A 2 31.15 14.84 33.22
N GLY A 3 30.82 16.02 33.75
CA GLY A 3 29.57 16.72 33.45
C GLY A 3 29.45 17.19 31.99
N LEU A 4 30.52 17.74 31.40
CA LEU A 4 30.51 18.21 30.02
C LEU A 4 30.33 17.06 29.01
N ARG A 5 30.91 15.88 29.31
CA ARG A 5 30.75 14.67 28.48
C ARG A 5 29.31 14.15 28.51
N ASN A 6 28.64 14.20 29.66
CA ASN A 6 27.23 13.83 29.79
C ASN A 6 26.31 14.80 29.03
N LEU A 7 26.61 16.11 29.05
CA LEU A 7 25.84 17.12 28.31
C LEU A 7 25.96 16.93 26.78
N LEU A 8 27.17 16.70 26.29
CA LEU A 8 27.40 16.43 24.86
C LEU A 8 26.71 15.13 24.42
N LYS A 9 26.73 14.09 25.28
CA LYS A 9 26.00 12.84 25.05
C LYS A 9 24.49 13.07 24.99
N TYR A 10 23.91 13.85 25.91
CA TYR A 10 22.48 14.18 25.91
C TYR A 10 22.07 14.95 24.65
N LYS A 11 22.87 15.94 24.24
CA LYS A 11 22.63 16.70 23.01
C LYS A 11 22.72 15.83 21.75
N SER A 12 23.63 14.84 21.72
CA SER A 12 23.71 13.86 20.63
C SER A 12 22.46 13.00 20.56
N ILE A 13 22.01 12.46 21.70
CA ILE A 13 20.81 11.62 21.77
C ILE A 13 19.55 12.41 21.36
N ALA A 14 19.43 13.66 21.80
CA ALA A 14 18.30 14.52 21.45
C ALA A 14 18.21 14.78 19.93
N LYS A 15 19.35 14.94 19.25
CA LYS A 15 19.40 15.09 17.78
C LYS A 15 18.91 13.83 17.06
N GLU A 16 19.42 12.66 17.45
CA GLU A 16 19.00 11.38 16.86
C GLU A 16 17.51 11.12 17.07
N ALA A 17 16.98 11.46 18.25
CA ALA A 17 15.56 11.31 18.55
C ALA A 17 14.65 12.19 17.68
N ILE A 18 15.08 13.42 17.39
CA ILE A 18 14.35 14.32 16.48
C ILE A 18 14.31 13.73 15.07
N ILE A 19 15.47 13.30 14.54
CA ILE A 19 15.58 12.70 13.21
C ILE A 19 14.72 11.43 13.12
N ALA A 20 14.76 10.58 14.14
CA ALA A 20 13.93 9.37 14.20
C ALA A 20 12.43 9.70 14.23
N GLY A 21 12.03 10.73 14.97
CA GLY A 21 10.64 11.22 15.00
C GLY A 21 10.16 11.71 13.64
N GLU A 22 10.98 12.49 12.94
CA GLU A 22 10.70 12.95 11.57
C GLU A 22 10.56 11.76 10.61
N LEU A 23 11.47 10.79 10.68
CA LEU A 23 11.43 9.59 9.84
C LEU A 23 10.15 8.77 10.06
N LEU A 24 9.72 8.60 11.32
CA LEU A 24 8.49 7.88 11.66
C LEU A 24 7.25 8.61 11.12
N CYS A 25 7.19 9.94 11.25
CA CYS A 25 6.12 10.74 10.70
C CYS A 25 6.07 10.65 9.18
N ILE A 26 7.21 10.78 8.51
CA ILE A 26 7.31 10.66 7.04
C ILE A 26 6.87 9.27 6.60
N LEU A 27 7.31 8.21 7.28
CA LEU A 27 6.91 6.83 6.98
C LEU A 27 5.40 6.64 7.16
N HIS A 28 4.82 7.15 8.25
CA HIS A 28 3.38 7.07 8.51
C HIS A 28 2.56 7.81 7.43
N VAL A 29 2.97 9.02 7.06
CA VAL A 29 2.32 9.81 6.00
C VAL A 29 2.44 9.10 4.65
N THR A 30 3.62 8.58 4.33
CA THR A 30 3.85 7.84 3.08
C THR A 30 2.95 6.61 3.00
N ASN A 31 2.86 5.82 4.07
CA ASN A 31 2.01 4.64 4.11
C ASN A 31 0.51 4.98 4.06
N THR A 32 0.12 6.12 4.66
CA THR A 32 -1.27 6.55 4.73
C THR A 32 -1.76 7.10 3.38
N TYR A 33 -0.96 7.91 2.69
CA TYR A 33 -1.42 8.72 1.54
C TYR A 33 -0.75 8.43 0.21
N ILE A 34 0.47 7.87 0.20
CA ILE A 34 1.26 7.73 -1.03
C ILE A 34 1.22 6.28 -1.51
N CYS A 35 1.81 5.37 -0.74
CA CYS A 35 1.93 3.98 -1.11
C CYS A 35 1.86 3.04 0.09
N THR A 36 1.18 1.92 -0.05
CA THR A 36 1.12 0.87 0.97
C THR A 36 1.81 -0.38 0.44
N LEU A 37 2.77 -0.88 1.23
CA LEU A 37 3.41 -2.15 0.97
C LEU A 37 2.55 -3.25 1.61
N THR A 38 2.04 -4.17 0.78
CA THR A 38 1.18 -5.27 1.22
C THR A 38 1.68 -6.59 0.64
N LEU A 39 1.43 -7.68 1.35
CA LEU A 39 1.66 -9.02 0.84
C LEU A 39 0.40 -9.52 0.12
N GLY A 40 0.55 -9.84 -1.17
CA GLY A 40 -0.53 -10.44 -1.95
C GLY A 40 -0.82 -11.86 -1.49
N HIS A 41 -2.07 -12.14 -1.14
CA HIS A 41 -2.52 -13.47 -0.79
C HIS A 41 -3.84 -13.76 -1.52
N GLY A 42 -3.89 -14.90 -2.20
CA GLY A 42 -5.13 -15.42 -2.78
C GLY A 42 -5.01 -15.85 -4.25
N PRO A 43 -5.80 -16.85 -4.67
CA PRO A 43 -5.71 -17.44 -6.01
C PRO A 43 -6.45 -16.65 -7.11
N SER A 44 -7.20 -15.61 -6.75
CA SER A 44 -8.09 -14.87 -7.67
C SER A 44 -7.35 -14.05 -8.73
N MET A 45 -6.10 -13.68 -8.46
CA MET A 45 -5.25 -12.91 -9.36
C MET A 45 -4.14 -13.77 -10.01
N LEU A 46 -4.26 -15.10 -9.96
CA LEU A 46 -3.36 -15.97 -10.73
C LEU A 46 -3.60 -15.80 -12.24
N PRO A 47 -2.54 -15.82 -13.08
CA PRO A 47 -1.12 -16.02 -12.74
C PRO A 47 -0.37 -14.72 -12.40
N THR A 48 -1.03 -13.56 -12.44
CA THR A 48 -0.43 -12.23 -12.28
C THR A 48 0.15 -12.01 -10.88
N LEU A 49 -0.50 -12.55 -9.85
CA LEU A 49 0.02 -12.60 -8.48
C LEU A 49 0.11 -14.06 -8.05
N ASN A 50 1.26 -14.45 -7.52
CA ASN A 50 1.45 -15.77 -6.93
C ASN A 50 0.59 -15.92 -5.67
N LEU A 51 0.30 -17.17 -5.31
CA LEU A 51 -0.48 -17.49 -4.12
C LEU A 51 0.16 -16.97 -2.82
N THR A 52 1.50 -16.97 -2.78
CA THR A 52 2.34 -16.54 -1.66
C THR A 52 3.67 -16.00 -2.17
N GLY A 53 4.28 -15.05 -1.44
CA GLY A 53 5.64 -14.57 -1.71
C GLY A 53 5.74 -13.30 -2.57
N ASP A 54 4.61 -12.80 -3.07
CA ASP A 54 4.57 -11.55 -3.83
C ASP A 54 4.39 -10.35 -2.88
N TRP A 55 5.41 -9.50 -2.84
CA TRP A 55 5.34 -8.19 -2.23
C TRP A 55 4.78 -7.19 -3.24
N ILE A 56 3.77 -6.45 -2.82
CA ILE A 56 3.00 -5.56 -3.68
C ILE A 56 3.07 -4.15 -3.12
N LEU A 57 3.47 -3.20 -3.96
CA LEU A 57 3.40 -1.78 -3.65
C LEU A 57 2.16 -1.19 -4.35
N ALA A 58 1.19 -0.76 -3.54
CA ALA A 58 -0.03 -0.12 -4.02
C ALA A 58 0.04 1.39 -3.84
N GLU A 59 -0.12 2.15 -4.93
CA GLU A 59 -0.26 3.61 -4.91
C GLU A 59 -1.70 4.03 -4.57
N LYS A 60 -1.86 5.13 -3.84
CA LYS A 60 -3.19 5.67 -3.46
C LYS A 60 -3.59 6.94 -4.23
N ILE A 61 -2.72 7.42 -5.11
CA ILE A 61 -2.87 8.71 -5.79
C ILE A 61 -3.65 8.55 -7.12
N SER A 62 -3.49 7.41 -7.79
CA SER A 62 -4.09 7.19 -9.10
C SER A 62 -5.61 7.04 -9.03
N THR A 63 -6.31 7.86 -9.80
CA THR A 63 -7.75 7.69 -10.03
C THR A 63 -8.02 6.50 -10.97
N PRO A 64 -9.05 5.67 -10.71
CA PRO A 64 -9.45 4.59 -11.60
C PRO A 64 -9.84 5.12 -12.98
N ARG A 65 -9.66 4.28 -14.00
CA ARG A 65 -10.07 4.63 -15.36
C ARG A 65 -11.60 4.74 -15.44
N ILE A 66 -12.08 5.76 -16.14
CA ILE A 66 -13.50 5.96 -16.40
C ILE A 66 -13.97 4.88 -17.37
N GLN A 67 -14.83 3.98 -16.91
CA GLN A 67 -15.45 2.94 -17.73
C GLN A 67 -16.81 3.45 -18.25
N ARG A 68 -17.11 3.28 -19.55
CA ARG A 68 -18.36 3.77 -20.15
C ARG A 68 -19.64 3.16 -19.56
N ASN A 69 -19.57 1.91 -19.07
CA ASN A 69 -20.73 1.14 -18.63
C ASN A 69 -20.82 1.02 -17.09
N VAL A 70 -20.04 1.81 -16.35
CA VAL A 70 -20.03 1.79 -14.88
C VAL A 70 -20.54 3.14 -14.38
N PRO A 71 -21.43 3.17 -13.36
CA PRO A 71 -21.88 4.42 -12.75
C PRO A 71 -20.72 5.31 -12.32
N LYS A 72 -20.92 6.64 -12.36
CA LYS A 72 -19.90 7.59 -11.90
C LYS A 72 -19.55 7.30 -10.43
N GLY A 73 -18.27 7.38 -10.10
CA GLY A 73 -17.76 7.08 -8.76
C GLY A 73 -17.73 5.60 -8.40
N HIS A 74 -18.00 4.70 -9.35
CA HIS A 74 -17.87 3.25 -9.16
C HIS A 74 -16.77 2.68 -10.05
N VAL A 75 -16.28 1.49 -9.65
CA VAL A 75 -15.26 0.73 -10.36
C VAL A 75 -15.77 -0.69 -10.57
N TRP A 76 -15.47 -1.27 -11.73
CA TRP A 76 -15.70 -2.69 -12.01
C TRP A 76 -14.39 -3.44 -11.81
N ILE A 77 -14.39 -4.45 -10.94
CA ILE A 77 -13.20 -5.26 -10.63
C ILE A 77 -13.46 -6.69 -11.09
N GLN A 78 -12.46 -7.28 -11.73
CA GLN A 78 -12.50 -8.67 -12.14
C GLN A 78 -11.16 -9.32 -11.81
N GLY A 79 -11.21 -10.54 -11.26
CA GLY A 79 -10.01 -11.34 -11.04
C GLY A 79 -9.52 -11.98 -12.33
N ASP A 80 -8.22 -12.20 -12.45
CA ASP A 80 -7.61 -12.88 -13.61
C ASP A 80 -7.99 -14.38 -13.64
N ASN A 81 -8.18 -15.00 -12.47
CA ASN A 81 -8.59 -16.39 -12.36
C ASN A 81 -10.12 -16.53 -12.30
N ILE A 82 -10.74 -16.70 -13.45
CA ILE A 82 -12.21 -16.85 -13.61
C ILE A 82 -12.81 -17.96 -12.76
N TYR A 83 -12.07 -19.04 -12.47
CA TYR A 83 -12.56 -20.20 -11.71
C TYR A 83 -12.54 -19.99 -10.20
N SER A 84 -11.72 -19.07 -9.70
CA SER A 84 -11.53 -18.83 -8.27
C SER A 84 -11.52 -17.33 -7.95
N SER A 85 -12.54 -16.64 -8.43
CA SER A 85 -12.73 -15.20 -8.18
C SER A 85 -14.17 -14.91 -7.76
N ASN A 86 -14.31 -14.18 -6.65
CA ASN A 86 -15.54 -13.52 -6.27
C ASN A 86 -15.36 -12.03 -6.56
N ASP A 87 -15.89 -11.57 -7.69
CA ASP A 87 -15.65 -10.23 -8.22
C ASP A 87 -16.94 -9.56 -8.72
N SER A 88 -16.81 -8.43 -9.42
CA SER A 88 -17.96 -7.62 -9.84
C SER A 88 -18.96 -8.36 -10.73
N ARG A 89 -18.60 -9.51 -11.33
CA ARG A 89 -19.57 -10.35 -12.05
C ARG A 89 -20.70 -10.87 -11.14
N HIS A 90 -20.43 -11.03 -9.85
CA HIS A 90 -21.40 -11.53 -8.87
C HIS A 90 -22.07 -10.41 -8.08
N PHE A 91 -21.33 -9.40 -7.63
CA PHE A 91 -21.85 -8.33 -6.76
C PHE A 91 -22.03 -6.97 -7.45
N GLY A 92 -21.67 -6.84 -8.72
CA GLY A 92 -21.76 -5.59 -9.49
C GLY A 92 -20.58 -4.64 -9.25
N SER A 93 -20.73 -3.40 -9.71
CA SER A 93 -19.72 -2.35 -9.54
C SER A 93 -19.64 -1.88 -8.09
N ILE A 94 -18.43 -1.60 -7.61
CA ILE A 94 -18.20 -1.12 -6.24
C ILE A 94 -17.89 0.38 -6.19
N PRO A 95 -18.30 1.10 -5.13
CA PRO A 95 -17.98 2.52 -4.98
C PRO A 95 -16.48 2.72 -4.77
N TYR A 96 -15.95 3.81 -5.33
CA TYR A 96 -14.52 4.14 -5.27
C TYR A 96 -13.98 4.28 -3.84
N GLY A 97 -14.82 4.68 -2.88
CA GLY A 97 -14.41 4.81 -1.47
C GLY A 97 -13.98 3.50 -0.80
N LEU A 98 -14.30 2.33 -1.39
CA LEU A 98 -13.82 1.03 -0.92
C LEU A 98 -12.46 0.62 -1.51
N VAL A 99 -12.00 1.32 -2.55
CA VAL A 99 -10.74 1.01 -3.24
C VAL A 99 -9.59 1.57 -2.42
N GLN A 100 -8.73 0.67 -1.91
CA GLN A 100 -7.60 1.07 -1.05
C GLN A 100 -6.41 1.64 -1.83
N GLY A 101 -6.22 1.22 -3.08
CA GLY A 101 -5.10 1.65 -3.89
C GLY A 101 -5.00 0.83 -5.17
N LYS A 102 -4.07 1.24 -6.03
CA LYS A 102 -3.75 0.58 -7.29
C LYS A 102 -2.36 -0.04 -7.20
N VAL A 103 -2.24 -1.31 -7.55
CA VAL A 103 -0.92 -1.97 -7.60
C VAL A 103 -0.06 -1.32 -8.67
N PHE A 104 1.11 -0.83 -8.27
CA PHE A 104 2.08 -0.19 -9.16
C PHE A 104 3.32 -1.08 -9.38
N PHE A 105 3.79 -1.76 -8.33
CA PHE A 105 4.99 -2.57 -8.39
C PHE A 105 4.82 -3.90 -7.65
N ARG A 106 5.46 -4.94 -8.18
CA ARG A 106 5.46 -6.29 -7.61
C ARG A 106 6.88 -6.80 -7.53
N VAL A 107 7.25 -7.37 -6.39
CA VAL A 107 8.50 -8.09 -6.18
C VAL A 107 8.15 -9.51 -5.74
N SER A 108 8.53 -10.48 -6.56
CA SER A 108 8.45 -11.91 -6.22
C SER A 108 9.81 -12.36 -5.74
N PHE A 109 9.83 -13.12 -4.64
CA PHE A 109 11.03 -13.82 -4.16
C PHE A 109 10.94 -15.35 -4.42
N VAL A 110 9.94 -15.77 -5.19
CA VAL A 110 9.78 -17.13 -5.73
C VAL A 110 10.50 -17.23 -7.07
#